data_AF-A0A920ABV4-F1
#
_entry.id   AF-A0A920ABV4-F1
#
_cell.length_a   1.000
_cell.length_b   1.000
_cell.length_c   1.000
_cell.angle_alpha   90.00
_cell.angle_beta   90.00
_cell.angle_gamma   90.00
#
_symmetry.space_group_name_H-M   'P 1'
#
loop_
_entity.id
_entity.type
_entity.pdbx_description
1 polymer ?
#
loop_
_entity_poly.entity_id
_entity_poly.type
_entity_poly.pdbx_seq_one_letter_code
_entity_poly.pdbx_strand_id
1 'polypeptide(L)'
;MKKAHWSKAVTRGDGLVGELVTENVLQISKIPKKIEINAPKTIELRGEIFFRLKDFENINKQIEEANGKKFISPRNAAAGTIRNLDIDVVKSRPLDIFFYGLGGYSDDLKIQSYQDFIEFLKQNNFPVNDLIFFSNKSEVSNHVQRILSSRDELEYEIDGAVIKVNDFQKQNKLGFVSKAPRWAVAWKFPASEKFTTVNDILFSVGRTGVVTPFAQIEPVILSGARISNVSLHNMDELKRLDIKVNDTVLVKRAGDVIPQIVKVNFDMRNSDKVIDVNVPLKCPSCETKLI
;
A
#
# COMPACT_ATOMS: atom_id res chain seq x y z
N MET A 1 15.70 0.08 20.17
CA MET A 1 16.68 -0.75 20.91
C MET A 1 17.49 0.14 21.86
N LYS A 2 17.95 -0.42 22.98
CA LYS A 2 18.81 0.26 23.98
C LYS A 2 19.93 -0.68 24.39
N LYS A 3 21.18 -0.19 24.44
CA LYS A 3 22.38 -0.98 24.79
C LYS A 3 22.38 -2.35 24.10
N ALA A 4 22.35 -2.35 22.76
CA ALA A 4 22.26 -3.54 21.91
C ALA A 4 20.95 -4.35 21.94
N HIS A 5 20.04 -4.18 22.89
CA HIS A 5 18.86 -5.06 23.04
C HIS A 5 17.53 -4.39 22.65
N TRP A 6 16.54 -5.21 22.29
CA TRP A 6 15.16 -4.74 22.12
C TRP A 6 14.65 -4.15 23.43
N SER A 7 14.02 -2.98 23.31
CA SER A 7 13.39 -2.30 24.45
C SER A 7 11.89 -2.16 24.20
N LYS A 8 11.51 -1.70 23.00
CA LYS A 8 10.14 -1.60 22.53
C LYS A 8 10.12 -1.77 21.01
N ALA A 9 9.02 -2.33 20.49
CA ALA A 9 8.60 -2.19 19.10
C ALA A 9 7.19 -1.62 19.08
N VAL A 10 6.96 -0.63 18.22
CA VAL A 10 5.70 0.10 18.13
C VAL A 10 5.21 0.16 16.70
N THR A 11 3.88 0.06 16.51
CA THR A 11 3.27 0.32 15.19
C THR A 11 3.38 1.81 14.84
N ARG A 12 3.16 2.16 13.58
CA ARG A 12 3.20 3.57 13.14
C ARG A 12 2.06 4.41 13.73
N GLY A 13 0.87 3.83 13.90
CA GLY A 13 -0.34 4.54 14.31
C GLY A 13 -0.61 5.78 13.46
N ASP A 14 -0.81 6.93 14.10
CA ASP A 14 -1.04 8.23 13.45
C ASP A 14 0.26 8.97 13.05
N GLY A 15 1.42 8.38 13.32
CA GLY A 15 2.75 8.96 13.12
C GLY A 15 3.34 9.65 14.36
N LEU A 16 2.54 9.85 15.42
CA LEU A 16 2.97 10.35 16.72
C LEU A 16 2.84 9.28 17.81
N VAL A 17 1.69 8.58 17.84
CA VAL A 17 1.36 7.54 18.81
C VAL A 17 1.06 6.24 18.07
N GLY A 18 1.76 5.19 18.49
CA GLY A 18 1.61 3.83 17.98
C GLY A 18 1.30 2.83 19.09
N GLU A 19 0.89 1.63 18.70
CA GLU A 19 0.61 0.54 19.64
C GLU A 19 1.88 -0.23 19.98
N LEU A 20 2.04 -0.63 21.24
CA LEU A 20 3.16 -1.45 21.69
C LEU A 20 2.95 -2.91 21.25
N VAL A 21 3.82 -3.40 20.37
CA VAL A 21 3.73 -4.75 19.77
C VAL A 21 5.04 -5.54 19.93
N THR A 22 5.80 -5.24 20.98
CA THR A 22 7.15 -5.80 21.19
C THR A 22 7.17 -7.32 21.21
N GLU A 23 6.26 -7.95 21.96
CA GLU A 23 6.20 -9.41 22.09
C GLU A 23 5.90 -10.08 20.75
N ASN A 24 4.99 -9.49 19.98
CA ASN A 24 4.57 -9.98 18.67
C ASN A 24 5.69 -9.84 17.63
N VAL A 25 6.35 -8.69 17.59
CA VAL A 25 7.49 -8.43 16.70
C VAL A 25 8.62 -9.42 16.97
N LEU A 26 8.88 -9.75 18.24
CA LEU A 26 9.92 -10.72 18.60
C LEU A 26 9.62 -12.17 18.19
N GLN A 27 8.41 -12.48 17.70
CA GLN A 27 8.10 -13.79 17.11
C GLN A 27 8.55 -13.92 15.64
N ILE A 28 8.92 -12.82 14.99
CA ILE A 28 9.40 -12.83 13.61
C ILE A 28 10.80 -13.45 13.58
N SER A 29 10.92 -14.63 12.97
CA SER A 29 12.12 -15.48 13.03
C SER A 29 13.39 -14.78 12.53
N LYS A 30 13.28 -13.90 11.53
CA LYS A 30 14.42 -13.20 10.94
C LYS A 30 14.90 -11.98 11.72
N ILE A 31 14.23 -11.59 12.81
CA ILE A 31 14.63 -10.43 13.60
C ILE A 31 15.83 -10.79 14.50
N PRO A 32 16.99 -10.13 14.37
CA PRO A 32 18.10 -10.31 15.29
C PRO A 32 17.71 -9.94 16.71
N LYS A 33 18.13 -10.73 17.71
CA LYS A 33 17.81 -10.47 19.13
C LYS A 33 18.63 -9.32 19.73
N LYS A 34 19.78 -8.99 19.13
CA LYS A 34 20.67 -7.92 19.57
C LYS A 34 21.51 -7.36 18.42
N ILE A 35 22.09 -6.19 18.65
CA ILE A 35 23.13 -5.57 17.80
C ILE A 35 24.49 -6.04 18.34
N GLU A 36 25.30 -6.69 17.52
CA GLU A 36 26.61 -7.23 17.92
C GLU A 36 27.74 -6.22 17.72
N ILE A 37 27.68 -5.46 16.63
CA ILE A 37 28.76 -4.60 16.15
C ILE A 37 28.33 -3.14 16.27
N ASN A 38 29.18 -2.33 16.91
CA ASN A 38 28.99 -0.88 17.07
C ASN A 38 27.61 -0.51 17.67
N ALA A 39 27.16 -1.28 18.65
CA ALA A 39 25.86 -1.09 19.27
C ALA A 39 25.77 0.26 20.02
N PRO A 40 24.92 1.19 19.59
CA PRO A 40 24.79 2.47 20.26
C PRO A 40 23.98 2.35 21.56
N LYS A 41 24.11 3.35 22.45
CA LYS A 41 23.28 3.43 23.67
C LYS A 41 21.79 3.37 23.36
N THR A 42 21.34 4.05 22.30
CA THR A 42 19.96 4.03 21.82
C THR A 42 19.90 4.09 20.31
N ILE A 43 19.01 3.32 19.70
CA ILE A 43 18.71 3.37 18.26
C ILE A 43 17.27 2.95 17.99
N GLU A 44 16.58 3.69 17.14
CA GLU A 44 15.29 3.37 16.59
C GLU A 44 15.47 2.86 15.16
N LEU A 45 15.13 1.60 14.93
CA LEU A 45 15.12 0.99 13.61
C LEU A 45 13.68 0.95 13.11
N ARG A 46 13.46 1.38 11.87
CA ARG A 46 12.17 1.35 11.19
C ARG A 46 12.21 0.32 10.08
N GLY A 47 11.14 -0.45 9.96
CA GLY A 47 10.99 -1.50 8.96
C GLY A 47 9.55 -1.71 8.55
N GLU A 48 9.36 -2.51 7.52
CA GLU A 48 8.05 -2.96 7.04
C GLU A 48 7.92 -4.45 7.34
N ILE A 49 6.85 -4.82 8.05
CA ILE A 49 6.49 -6.22 8.29
C ILE A 49 5.49 -6.62 7.21
N PHE A 50 5.71 -7.77 6.57
CA PHE A 50 4.90 -8.25 5.46
C PHE A 50 4.77 -9.77 5.48
N PHE A 51 3.89 -10.29 4.63
CA PHE A 51 3.85 -11.71 4.31
C PHE A 51 4.51 -11.95 2.95
N ARG A 52 5.23 -13.05 2.84
CA ARG A 52 5.54 -13.62 1.54
C ARG A 52 4.25 -14.12 0.88
N LEU A 53 4.17 -14.02 -0.44
CA LEU A 53 2.96 -14.36 -1.20
C LEU A 53 2.52 -15.80 -0.95
N LYS A 54 3.45 -16.75 -1.01
CA LYS A 54 3.19 -18.16 -0.76
C LYS A 54 2.65 -18.42 0.66
N ASP A 55 3.19 -17.73 1.66
CA ASP A 55 2.76 -17.86 3.05
C ASP A 55 1.37 -17.27 3.26
N PHE A 56 1.09 -16.12 2.64
CA PHE A 56 -0.23 -15.51 2.65
C PHE A 56 -1.29 -16.41 2.00
N GLU A 57 -0.98 -17.01 0.84
CA GLU A 57 -1.86 -17.97 0.17
C GLU A 57 -2.16 -19.18 1.04
N ASN A 58 -1.14 -19.76 1.69
CA ASN A 58 -1.30 -20.89 2.60
C ASN A 58 -2.20 -20.55 3.79
N ILE A 59 -2.00 -19.37 4.42
CA ILE A 59 -2.85 -18.92 5.54
C ILE A 59 -4.30 -18.77 5.08
N ASN A 60 -4.53 -18.15 3.93
CA ASN A 60 -5.88 -17.96 3.40
C ASN A 60 -6.57 -19.30 3.06
N LYS A 61 -5.81 -20.28 2.58
CA LYS A 61 -6.31 -21.64 2.35
C LYS A 61 -6.75 -22.30 3.66
N GLN A 62 -5.90 -22.26 4.70
CA GLN A 62 -6.22 -22.81 6.02
C GLN A 62 -7.46 -22.13 6.64
N ILE A 63 -7.58 -20.81 6.51
CA ILE A 63 -8.75 -20.06 6.99
C ILE A 63 -10.01 -20.52 6.27
N GLU A 64 -9.94 -20.73 4.95
CA GLU A 64 -11.09 -21.21 4.17
C GLU A 64 -11.50 -22.63 4.52
N GLU A 65 -10.53 -23.54 4.70
CA GLU A 65 -10.77 -24.91 5.17
C GLU A 65 -11.46 -24.93 6.54
N ALA A 66 -11.21 -23.92 7.38
CA ALA A 66 -11.89 -23.71 8.65
C ALA A 66 -13.19 -22.87 8.56
N ASN A 67 -13.73 -22.64 7.35
CA ASN A 67 -14.91 -21.80 7.08
C ASN A 67 -14.79 -20.34 7.55
N GLY A 68 -13.56 -19.85 7.72
CA GLY A 68 -13.27 -18.48 8.09
C GLY A 68 -13.24 -17.51 6.90
N LYS A 69 -13.26 -16.21 7.20
CA LYS A 69 -13.17 -15.15 6.19
C LYS A 69 -11.71 -14.89 5.82
N LYS A 70 -11.35 -15.12 4.56
CA LYS A 70 -10.02 -14.82 4.00
C LYS A 70 -9.62 -13.36 4.19
N PHE A 71 -8.32 -13.13 4.34
CA PHE A 71 -7.72 -11.81 4.22
C PHE A 71 -7.75 -11.32 2.78
N ILE A 72 -8.01 -10.02 2.63
CA ILE A 72 -8.10 -9.36 1.31
C ILE A 72 -6.72 -9.11 0.70
N SER A 73 -5.72 -8.78 1.53
CA SER A 73 -4.36 -8.51 1.06
C SER A 73 -3.30 -8.93 2.10
N PRO A 74 -2.06 -9.25 1.66
CA PRO A 74 -0.92 -9.50 2.54
C PRO A 74 -0.70 -8.39 3.57
N ARG A 75 -0.84 -7.12 3.15
CA ARG A 75 -0.72 -5.95 4.03
C ARG A 75 -1.72 -5.99 5.20
N ASN A 76 -2.99 -6.26 4.89
CA ASN A 76 -4.03 -6.33 5.91
C ASN A 76 -3.85 -7.53 6.83
N ALA A 77 -3.43 -8.67 6.28
CA ALA A 77 -3.11 -9.85 7.06
C ALA A 77 -1.96 -9.57 8.04
N ALA A 78 -0.89 -8.91 7.58
CA ALA A 78 0.29 -8.61 8.40
C ALA A 78 -0.08 -7.65 9.55
N ALA A 79 -0.80 -6.58 9.25
CA ALA A 79 -1.29 -5.63 10.24
C ALA A 79 -2.23 -6.28 11.27
N GLY A 80 -3.13 -7.16 10.83
CA GLY A 80 -4.02 -7.89 11.74
C GLY A 80 -3.28 -8.91 12.60
N THR A 81 -2.24 -9.55 12.05
CA THR A 81 -1.44 -10.54 12.78
C THR A 81 -0.58 -9.88 13.84
N ILE A 82 0.14 -8.81 13.52
CA ILE A 82 1.06 -8.18 14.48
C ILE A 82 0.35 -7.51 15.66
N ARG A 83 -0.96 -7.24 15.53
CA ARG A 83 -1.82 -6.66 16.58
C ARG A 83 -2.64 -7.70 17.32
N ASN A 84 -2.46 -9.00 17.03
CA ASN A 84 -3.20 -10.05 17.70
C ASN A 84 -2.76 -10.16 19.17
N LEU A 85 -3.72 -10.33 20.07
CA LEU A 85 -3.47 -10.55 21.50
C LEU A 85 -3.01 -11.98 21.79
N ASP A 86 -3.39 -12.93 20.93
CA ASP A 86 -2.95 -14.32 21.02
C ASP A 86 -1.60 -14.50 20.31
N ILE A 87 -0.56 -14.71 21.11
CA ILE A 87 0.81 -14.86 20.63
C ILE A 87 1.00 -16.13 19.80
N ASP A 88 0.20 -17.18 20.02
CA ASP A 88 0.33 -18.43 19.25
C ASP A 88 -0.25 -18.26 17.84
N VAL A 89 -1.24 -17.38 17.68
CA VAL A 89 -1.66 -16.92 16.34
C VAL A 89 -0.56 -16.13 15.65
N VAL A 90 0.21 -15.32 16.38
CA VAL A 90 1.35 -14.59 15.79
C VAL A 90 2.45 -15.56 15.36
N LYS A 91 2.82 -16.51 16.22
CA LYS A 91 3.87 -17.51 15.94
C LYS A 91 3.53 -18.43 14.76
N SER A 92 2.26 -18.82 14.63
CA SER A 92 1.80 -19.71 13.55
C SER A 92 1.77 -19.05 12.18
N ARG A 93 1.90 -17.72 12.11
CA ARG A 93 1.86 -16.95 10.87
C ARG A 93 3.26 -16.44 10.53
N PRO A 94 3.92 -16.96 9.48
CA PRO A 94 5.30 -16.62 9.14
C PRO A 94 5.40 -15.22 8.53
N LEU A 95 5.41 -14.21 9.40
CA LEU A 95 5.72 -12.84 9.03
C LEU A 95 7.21 -12.70 8.67
N ASP A 96 7.50 -11.80 7.73
CA ASP A 96 8.84 -11.39 7.36
C ASP A 96 8.98 -9.86 7.55
N ILE A 97 10.21 -9.34 7.51
CA ILE A 97 10.49 -7.93 7.76
C ILE A 97 11.65 -7.44 6.92
N PHE A 98 11.59 -6.18 6.48
CA PHE A 98 12.75 -5.44 5.99
C PHE A 98 12.93 -4.15 6.77
N PHE A 99 14.14 -3.90 7.25
CA PHE A 99 14.52 -2.63 7.85
C PHE A 99 14.97 -1.64 6.77
N TYR A 100 14.47 -0.41 6.85
CA TYR A 100 14.69 0.61 5.81
C TYR A 100 14.87 2.04 6.35
N GLY A 101 14.74 2.26 7.66
CA GLY A 101 14.78 3.61 8.20
C GLY A 101 15.50 3.68 9.54
N LEU A 102 16.24 4.78 9.72
CA LEU A 102 16.87 5.15 10.97
C LEU A 102 16.01 6.27 11.61
N GLY A 103 15.53 6.02 12.83
CA GLY A 103 14.81 6.99 13.64
C GLY A 103 15.75 7.73 14.59
N GLY A 104 15.35 7.95 15.84
CA GLY A 104 16.25 8.52 16.85
C GLY A 104 17.40 7.59 17.23
N TYR A 105 18.61 8.11 17.36
CA TYR A 105 19.79 7.37 17.80
C TYR A 105 20.72 8.27 18.64
N SER A 106 21.61 7.65 19.42
CA SER A 106 22.59 8.37 20.26
C SER A 106 23.86 8.74 19.49
N ASP A 107 24.57 9.78 19.94
CA ASP A 107 25.73 10.39 19.25
C ASP A 107 26.96 9.47 19.10
N ASP A 108 26.96 8.32 19.76
CA ASP A 108 27.99 7.27 19.64
C ASP A 108 27.86 6.47 18.34
N LEU A 109 26.73 6.55 17.63
CA LEU A 109 26.57 5.96 16.30
C LEU A 109 27.11 6.90 15.22
N LYS A 110 28.14 6.45 14.47
CA LYS A 110 28.76 7.23 13.39
C LYS A 110 28.30 6.73 12.02
N ILE A 111 27.13 7.20 11.59
CA ILE A 111 26.55 6.91 10.27
C ILE A 111 26.24 8.24 9.58
N GLN A 112 26.79 8.46 8.39
CA GLN A 112 26.69 9.74 7.68
C GLN A 112 25.72 9.67 6.48
N SER A 113 25.46 8.46 5.99
CA SER A 113 24.62 8.22 4.84
C SER A 113 23.66 7.05 5.03
N TYR A 114 22.66 6.98 4.16
CA TYR A 114 21.75 5.83 4.07
C TYR A 114 22.52 4.56 3.70
N GLN A 115 23.59 4.67 2.92
CA GLN A 115 24.47 3.55 2.59
C GLN A 115 25.18 2.99 3.83
N ASP A 116 25.75 3.86 4.68
CA ASP A 116 26.35 3.46 5.95
C ASP A 116 25.32 2.77 6.86
N PHE A 117 24.07 3.25 6.82
CA PHE A 117 22.98 2.65 7.59
C PHE A 117 22.61 1.24 7.09
N ILE A 118 22.50 1.04 5.78
CA ILE A 118 22.26 -0.29 5.21
C ILE A 118 23.41 -1.24 5.52
N GLU A 119 24.65 -0.77 5.47
CA GLU A 119 25.82 -1.56 5.85
C GLU A 119 25.80 -1.93 7.34
N PHE A 120 25.47 -0.99 8.22
CA PHE A 120 25.28 -1.24 9.65
C PHE A 120 24.22 -2.33 9.92
N LEU A 121 23.10 -2.30 9.19
CA LEU A 121 22.05 -3.32 9.28
C LEU A 121 22.58 -4.69 8.86
N LYS A 122 23.25 -4.78 7.70
CA LYS A 122 23.83 -6.03 7.18
C LYS A 122 24.86 -6.63 8.13
N GLN A 123 25.78 -5.83 8.66
CA GLN A 123 26.79 -6.29 9.63
C GLN A 123 26.19 -6.86 10.90
N ASN A 124 24.99 -6.41 11.27
CA ASN A 124 24.25 -6.87 12.44
C ASN A 124 23.12 -7.86 12.09
N ASN A 125 23.13 -8.43 10.88
CA ASN A 125 22.16 -9.41 10.38
C ASN A 125 20.70 -8.93 10.37
N PHE A 126 20.45 -7.62 10.38
CA PHE A 126 19.10 -7.10 10.20
C PHE A 126 18.69 -7.29 8.73
N PRO A 127 17.52 -7.90 8.46
CA PRO A 127 17.04 -8.09 7.10
C PRO A 127 16.90 -6.76 6.36
N VAL A 128 17.54 -6.66 5.21
CA VAL A 128 17.43 -5.54 4.27
C VAL A 128 16.98 -6.07 2.92
N ASN A 129 16.33 -5.22 2.13
CA ASN A 129 15.88 -5.61 0.80
C ASN A 129 17.06 -5.60 -0.19
N ASP A 130 17.25 -6.69 -0.94
CA ASP A 130 18.36 -6.84 -1.89
C ASP A 130 18.25 -5.93 -3.13
N LEU A 131 17.08 -5.33 -3.37
CA LEU A 131 16.85 -4.37 -4.46
C LEU A 131 17.34 -2.95 -4.15
N ILE A 132 17.88 -2.71 -2.96
CA ILE A 132 18.44 -1.39 -2.61
C ILE A 132 19.68 -1.13 -3.48
N PHE A 133 19.66 -0.01 -4.20
CA PHE A 133 20.77 0.44 -5.04
C PHE A 133 21.13 1.90 -4.77
N PHE A 134 22.41 2.23 -4.89
CA PHE A 134 22.95 3.57 -4.69
C PHE A 134 23.50 4.10 -6.02
N SER A 135 22.89 5.16 -6.54
CA SER A 135 23.22 5.68 -7.87
C SER A 135 23.34 7.21 -7.88
N ASN A 136 23.87 7.72 -9.00
CA ASN A 136 23.70 9.12 -9.36
C ASN A 136 22.26 9.39 -9.87
N LYS A 137 21.91 10.68 -10.03
CA LYS A 137 20.56 11.10 -10.47
C LYS A 137 20.17 10.53 -11.84
N SER A 138 21.11 10.45 -12.79
CA SER A 138 20.83 10.00 -14.17
C SER A 138 20.38 8.54 -14.26
N GLU A 139 20.75 7.72 -13.28
CA GLU A 139 20.44 6.29 -13.27
C GLU A 139 19.16 5.94 -12.48
N VAL A 140 18.67 6.86 -11.64
CA VAL A 140 17.54 6.59 -10.71
C VAL A 140 16.31 6.06 -11.44
N SER A 141 15.94 6.65 -12.59
CA SER A 141 14.78 6.20 -13.36
C SER A 141 14.94 4.76 -13.84
N ASN A 142 16.13 4.36 -14.29
CA ASN A 142 16.39 3.03 -14.81
C ASN A 142 16.30 1.99 -13.68
N HIS A 143 16.83 2.30 -12.49
CA HIS A 143 16.71 1.42 -11.33
C HIS A 143 15.27 1.29 -10.85
N VAL A 144 14.52 2.39 -10.83
CA VAL A 144 13.09 2.33 -10.51
C VAL A 144 12.36 1.43 -11.51
N GLN A 145 12.58 1.60 -12.83
CA GLN A 145 11.95 0.75 -13.84
C GLN A 145 12.30 -0.73 -13.64
N ARG A 146 13.55 -1.05 -13.30
CA ARG A 146 13.95 -2.43 -12.98
C ARG A 146 13.17 -3.01 -11.81
N ILE A 147 12.99 -2.25 -10.72
CA ILE A 147 12.18 -2.67 -9.56
C ILE A 147 10.72 -2.89 -9.95
N LEU A 148 10.16 -1.98 -10.76
CA LEU A 148 8.77 -2.11 -11.20
C LEU A 148 8.59 -3.33 -12.12
N SER A 149 9.53 -3.59 -13.03
CA SER A 149 9.47 -4.75 -13.92
C SER A 149 9.67 -6.09 -13.21
N SER A 150 10.40 -6.13 -12.09
CA SER A 150 10.60 -7.37 -11.33
C SER A 150 9.43 -7.75 -10.43
N ARG A 151 8.35 -6.94 -10.39
CA ARG A 151 7.23 -7.10 -9.43
C ARG A 151 6.71 -8.54 -9.35
N ASP A 152 6.45 -9.16 -10.49
CA ASP A 152 5.81 -10.48 -10.55
C ASP A 152 6.79 -11.62 -10.20
N GLU A 153 8.09 -11.33 -10.11
CA GLU A 153 9.13 -12.28 -9.71
C GLU A 153 9.39 -12.23 -8.19
N LEU A 154 8.91 -11.21 -7.49
CA LEU A 154 9.14 -11.05 -6.06
C LEU A 154 8.23 -11.96 -5.26
N GLU A 155 8.78 -12.54 -4.19
CA GLU A 155 8.04 -13.36 -3.25
C GLU A 155 7.17 -12.54 -2.28
N TYR A 156 7.03 -11.23 -2.50
CA TYR A 156 6.29 -10.30 -1.66
C TYR A 156 5.70 -9.17 -2.50
N GLU A 157 4.58 -8.60 -2.04
CA GLU A 157 3.99 -7.45 -2.72
C GLU A 157 4.81 -6.18 -2.51
N ILE A 158 4.96 -5.41 -3.59
CA ILE A 158 5.43 -4.04 -3.56
C ILE A 158 4.38 -3.13 -4.22
N ASP A 159 4.36 -1.86 -3.83
CA ASP A 159 3.47 -0.84 -4.42
C ASP A 159 4.23 0.28 -5.16
N GLY A 160 5.55 0.14 -5.25
CA GLY A 160 6.45 1.02 -5.99
C GLY A 160 7.88 0.94 -5.46
N ALA A 161 8.68 1.94 -5.82
CA ALA A 161 10.03 2.16 -5.30
C ALA A 161 10.06 3.45 -4.43
N VAL A 162 11.03 3.57 -3.53
CA VAL A 162 11.26 4.79 -2.76
C VAL A 162 12.64 5.35 -3.10
N ILE A 163 12.69 6.57 -3.62
CA ILE A 163 13.94 7.30 -3.82
C ILE A 163 14.23 8.11 -2.57
N LYS A 164 15.47 8.07 -2.10
CA LYS A 164 15.95 8.84 -0.93
C LYS A 164 17.25 9.55 -1.28
N VAL A 165 17.43 10.77 -0.76
CA VAL A 165 18.75 11.41 -0.73
C VAL A 165 19.66 10.61 0.19
N ASN A 166 20.82 10.15 -0.29
CA ASN A 166 21.71 9.28 0.48
C ASN A 166 22.31 9.97 1.72
N ASP A 167 22.68 11.24 1.60
CA ASP A 167 23.41 12.01 2.63
C ASP A 167 22.48 12.53 3.74
N PHE A 168 22.75 12.17 5.00
CA PHE A 168 21.91 12.56 6.14
C PHE A 168 22.00 14.05 6.50
N GLN A 169 23.13 14.72 6.25
CA GLN A 169 23.20 16.18 6.43
C GLN A 169 22.28 16.89 5.44
N LYS A 170 22.21 16.40 4.19
CA LYS A 170 21.26 16.90 3.20
C LYS A 170 19.82 16.58 3.57
N GLN A 171 19.52 15.40 4.11
CA GLN A 171 18.18 15.08 4.61
C GLN A 171 17.75 16.06 5.72
N ASN A 172 18.63 16.32 6.70
CA ASN A 172 18.37 17.27 7.78
C ASN A 172 18.12 18.68 7.27
N LYS A 173 18.92 19.15 6.29
CA LYS A 173 18.74 20.46 5.66
C LYS A 173 17.44 20.55 4.86
N LEU A 174 17.04 19.48 4.18
CA LEU A 174 15.81 19.44 3.39
C LEU A 174 14.57 19.40 4.30
N GLY A 175 14.64 18.71 5.42
CA GLY A 175 13.59 18.64 6.44
C GLY A 175 12.31 17.94 5.96
N PHE A 176 11.19 18.33 6.56
CA PHE A 176 9.88 17.72 6.38
C PHE A 176 8.82 18.79 6.07
N VAL A 177 7.80 18.41 5.31
CA VAL A 177 6.48 19.07 5.33
C VAL A 177 5.58 18.35 6.34
N SER A 178 4.38 18.87 6.61
CA SER A 178 3.49 18.41 7.70
C SER A 178 3.34 16.89 7.85
N LYS A 179 3.37 16.12 6.75
CA LYS A 179 3.20 14.65 6.79
C LYS A 179 4.26 13.85 6.02
N ALA A 180 5.27 14.50 5.41
CA ALA A 180 6.21 13.81 4.52
C ALA A 180 7.61 14.44 4.50
N PRO A 181 8.68 13.63 4.33
CA PRO A 181 10.03 14.14 4.13
C PRO A 181 10.16 14.86 2.78
N ARG A 182 11.00 15.91 2.70
CA ARG A 182 11.35 16.57 1.44
C ARG A 182 12.50 15.88 0.69
N TRP A 183 13.15 14.92 1.35
CA TRP A 183 14.33 14.20 0.87
C TRP A 183 14.03 12.77 0.38
N ALA A 184 12.76 12.36 0.37
CA ALA A 184 12.34 11.08 -0.18
C ALA A 184 11.00 11.18 -0.92
N VAL A 185 10.83 10.34 -1.93
CA VAL A 185 9.59 10.25 -2.71
C VAL A 185 9.29 8.79 -3.06
N ALA A 186 8.02 8.40 -2.98
CA ALA A 186 7.55 7.11 -3.44
C ALA A 186 7.20 7.20 -4.93
N TRP A 187 7.92 6.46 -5.77
CA TRP A 187 7.61 6.25 -7.17
C TRP A 187 6.72 5.01 -7.30
N LYS A 188 5.41 5.23 -7.31
CA LYS A 188 4.40 4.15 -7.38
C LYS A 188 4.37 3.52 -8.77
N PHE A 189 3.83 2.31 -8.85
CA PHE A 189 3.51 1.69 -10.14
C PHE A 189 2.67 2.63 -11.00
N PRO A 190 2.84 2.60 -12.33
CA PRO A 190 1.83 3.16 -13.21
C PRO A 190 0.48 2.53 -12.86
N ALA A 191 -0.59 3.31 -13.00
CA ALA A 191 -1.93 2.81 -12.73
C ALA A 191 -2.17 1.55 -13.57
N SER A 192 -2.65 0.47 -12.94
CA SER A 192 -3.10 -0.71 -13.67
C SER A 192 -4.41 -0.33 -14.34
N GLU A 193 -4.48 -0.47 -15.65
CA GLU A 193 -5.66 -0.15 -16.45
C GLU A 193 -6.20 -1.41 -17.13
N LYS A 194 -7.51 -1.60 -17.09
CA LYS A 194 -8.20 -2.64 -17.85
C LYS A 194 -9.50 -2.10 -18.42
N PHE A 195 -9.81 -2.53 -19.63
CA PHE A 195 -11.16 -2.38 -20.16
C PHE A 195 -12.10 -3.38 -19.50
N THR A 196 -13.31 -2.91 -19.22
CA THR A 196 -14.42 -3.73 -18.71
C THR A 196 -15.75 -3.14 -19.19
N THR A 197 -16.84 -3.88 -19.01
CA THR A 197 -18.18 -3.44 -19.40
C THR A 197 -18.90 -2.80 -18.22
N VAL A 198 -19.65 -1.74 -18.48
CA VAL A 198 -20.57 -1.12 -17.51
C VAL A 198 -21.85 -1.93 -17.49
N ASN A 199 -22.15 -2.56 -16.36
CA ASN A 199 -23.37 -3.34 -16.18
C ASN A 199 -24.54 -2.46 -15.76
N ASP A 200 -24.30 -1.42 -14.94
CA ASP A 200 -25.33 -0.47 -14.54
C ASP A 200 -24.71 0.85 -14.01
N ILE A 201 -25.50 1.93 -13.97
CA ILE A 201 -25.16 3.18 -13.28
C ILE A 201 -26.17 3.46 -12.19
N LEU A 202 -25.70 3.45 -10.94
CA LEU A 202 -26.51 3.59 -9.75
C LEU A 202 -26.18 4.89 -9.00
N PHE A 203 -27.11 5.32 -8.14
CA PHE A 203 -27.01 6.58 -7.42
C PHE A 203 -27.12 6.35 -5.90
N SER A 204 -26.12 6.82 -5.16
CA SER A 204 -26.08 6.73 -3.70
C SER A 204 -26.35 8.10 -3.07
N VAL A 205 -27.02 8.13 -1.92
CA VAL A 205 -27.30 9.37 -1.18
C VAL A 205 -26.34 9.47 0.00
N GLY A 206 -25.48 10.48 -0.01
CA GLY A 206 -24.54 10.75 1.07
C GLY A 206 -25.21 11.33 2.32
N ARG A 207 -24.47 11.39 3.44
CA ARG A 207 -24.96 11.92 4.72
C ARG A 207 -25.45 13.37 4.66
N THR A 208 -24.97 14.15 3.69
CA THR A 208 -25.35 15.54 3.46
C THR A 208 -26.46 15.68 2.41
N GLY A 209 -27.05 14.57 1.95
CA GLY A 209 -28.08 14.56 0.90
C GLY A 209 -27.54 14.61 -0.53
N VAL A 210 -26.22 14.72 -0.72
CA VAL A 210 -25.59 14.71 -2.05
C VAL A 210 -25.81 13.36 -2.72
N VAL A 211 -26.34 13.38 -3.95
CA VAL A 211 -26.52 12.18 -4.77
C VAL A 211 -25.26 11.96 -5.61
N THR A 212 -24.60 10.83 -5.40
CA THR A 212 -23.34 10.49 -6.07
C THR A 212 -23.53 9.28 -6.99
N PRO A 213 -23.25 9.42 -8.29
CA PRO A 213 -23.29 8.30 -9.23
C PRO A 213 -22.10 7.36 -9.03
N PHE A 214 -22.32 6.07 -9.28
CA PHE A 214 -21.28 5.06 -9.38
C PHE A 214 -21.66 4.02 -10.44
N ALA A 215 -20.66 3.50 -11.13
CA ALA A 215 -20.82 2.45 -12.12
C ALA A 215 -20.64 1.08 -11.46
N GLN A 216 -21.61 0.20 -11.67
CA GLN A 216 -21.43 -1.23 -11.51
C GLN A 216 -20.81 -1.77 -12.81
N ILE A 217 -19.69 -2.46 -12.69
CA ILE A 217 -18.92 -2.96 -13.84
C ILE A 217 -18.81 -4.48 -13.79
N GLU A 218 -18.56 -5.08 -14.95
CA GLU A 218 -18.13 -6.47 -15.00
C GLU A 218 -16.82 -6.61 -14.19
N PRO A 219 -16.76 -7.55 -13.22
CA PRO A 219 -15.67 -7.54 -12.26
C PRO A 219 -14.30 -7.76 -12.90
N VAL A 220 -13.36 -6.85 -12.64
CA VAL A 220 -11.97 -6.95 -13.11
C VAL A 220 -10.98 -6.96 -11.95
N ILE A 221 -9.90 -7.72 -12.11
CA ILE A 221 -8.78 -7.71 -11.16
C ILE A 221 -7.77 -6.64 -11.59
N LEU A 222 -7.61 -5.61 -10.75
CA LEU A 222 -6.67 -4.50 -10.93
C LEU A 222 -5.78 -4.37 -9.68
N SER A 223 -4.46 -4.52 -9.87
CA SER A 223 -3.48 -4.50 -8.77
C SER A 223 -3.90 -5.42 -7.61
N GLY A 224 -4.24 -6.67 -7.91
CA GLY A 224 -4.58 -7.71 -6.93
C GLY A 224 -5.98 -7.62 -6.30
N ALA A 225 -6.74 -6.54 -6.48
CA ALA A 225 -8.13 -6.47 -5.98
C ALA A 225 -9.16 -6.66 -7.09
N ARG A 226 -10.24 -7.38 -6.77
CA ARG A 226 -11.44 -7.51 -7.61
C ARG A 226 -12.28 -6.25 -7.48
N ILE A 227 -12.45 -5.51 -8.57
CA ILE A 227 -13.21 -4.27 -8.66
C ILE A 227 -14.50 -4.55 -9.42
N SER A 228 -15.64 -4.25 -8.80
CA SER A 228 -16.98 -4.38 -9.40
C SER A 228 -17.81 -3.10 -9.31
N ASN A 229 -17.37 -2.12 -8.52
CA ASN A 229 -18.03 -0.82 -8.36
C ASN A 229 -16.98 0.29 -8.45
N VAL A 230 -17.29 1.33 -9.23
CA VAL A 230 -16.38 2.46 -9.45
C VAL A 230 -17.14 3.77 -9.30
N SER A 231 -16.65 4.67 -8.46
CA SER A 231 -17.27 5.99 -8.28
C SER A 231 -17.16 6.79 -9.58
N LEU A 232 -18.23 7.49 -9.95
CA LEU A 232 -18.21 8.49 -11.01
C LEU A 232 -18.05 9.90 -10.45
N HIS A 233 -17.66 10.04 -9.17
CA HIS A 233 -17.43 11.28 -8.44
C HIS A 233 -18.65 12.21 -8.27
N ASN A 234 -19.22 12.70 -9.38
CA ASN A 234 -20.34 13.62 -9.39
C ASN A 234 -21.07 13.60 -10.75
N MET A 235 -22.12 14.39 -10.87
CA MET A 235 -22.93 14.47 -12.08
C MET A 235 -22.21 15.11 -13.27
N ASP A 236 -21.25 16.01 -13.02
CA ASP A 236 -20.48 16.66 -14.09
C ASP A 236 -19.52 15.67 -14.75
N GLU A 237 -18.91 14.80 -13.94
CA GLU A 237 -18.03 13.74 -14.43
C GLU A 237 -18.81 12.66 -15.19
N LEU A 238 -20.01 12.30 -14.71
CA LEU A 238 -20.95 11.43 -15.44
C LEU A 238 -21.22 12.00 -16.85
N LYS A 239 -21.55 13.30 -16.95
CA LYS A 239 -21.80 13.99 -18.22
C LYS A 239 -20.54 14.08 -19.08
N ARG A 240 -19.38 14.42 -18.48
CA ARG A 240 -18.10 14.57 -19.18
C ARG A 240 -17.66 13.27 -19.84
N LEU A 241 -17.86 12.15 -19.16
CA LEU A 241 -17.52 10.83 -19.69
C LEU A 241 -18.48 10.37 -20.78
N ASP A 242 -19.70 10.92 -20.84
CA ASP A 242 -20.80 10.45 -21.69
C ASP A 242 -21.00 8.92 -21.57
N ILE A 243 -20.81 8.40 -20.36
CA ILE A 243 -20.86 6.96 -20.08
C ILE A 243 -22.31 6.46 -20.12
N LYS A 244 -22.51 5.32 -20.79
CA LYS A 244 -23.79 4.62 -20.91
C LYS A 244 -23.69 3.21 -20.32
N VAL A 245 -24.84 2.63 -19.98
CA VAL A 245 -24.89 1.21 -19.62
C VAL A 245 -24.54 0.37 -20.87
N ASN A 246 -23.82 -0.73 -20.67
CA ASN A 246 -23.19 -1.58 -21.69
C ASN A 246 -21.98 -0.98 -22.43
N ASP A 247 -21.52 0.22 -22.07
CA ASP A 247 -20.27 0.73 -22.61
C ASP A 247 -19.07 -0.12 -22.14
N THR A 248 -18.04 -0.16 -22.99
CA THR A 248 -16.72 -0.61 -22.57
C THR A 248 -15.94 0.59 -22.04
N VAL A 249 -15.44 0.52 -20.81
CA VAL A 249 -14.75 1.62 -20.12
C VAL A 249 -13.37 1.20 -19.65
N LEU A 250 -12.42 2.13 -19.71
CA LEU A 250 -11.09 1.93 -19.16
C LEU A 250 -11.11 2.27 -17.67
N VAL A 251 -10.94 1.26 -16.82
CA VAL A 251 -10.84 1.43 -15.37
C VAL A 251 -9.38 1.40 -14.98
N LYS A 252 -8.96 2.38 -14.19
CA LYS A 252 -7.62 2.44 -13.62
C LYS A 252 -7.64 2.31 -12.12
N ARG A 253 -6.58 1.71 -11.58
CA ARG A 253 -6.27 1.71 -10.14
C ARG A 253 -4.77 1.84 -9.93
N ALA A 254 -4.37 2.79 -9.10
CA ALA A 254 -2.97 2.98 -8.72
C ALA A 254 -2.74 2.52 -7.27
N GLY A 255 -2.04 1.40 -7.07
CA GLY A 255 -1.78 0.83 -5.74
C GLY A 255 -3.08 0.59 -4.94
N ASP A 256 -3.09 1.02 -3.67
CA ASP A 256 -4.24 0.91 -2.75
C ASP A 256 -5.30 2.02 -2.91
N VAL A 257 -5.22 2.84 -3.96
CA VAL A 257 -6.15 3.97 -4.19
C VAL A 257 -7.51 3.48 -4.72
N ILE A 258 -8.54 4.32 -4.51
CA ILE A 258 -9.91 4.13 -5.03
C ILE A 258 -9.86 4.01 -6.58
N PRO A 259 -10.48 2.98 -7.17
CA PRO A 259 -10.53 2.81 -8.63
C PRO A 259 -11.31 3.95 -9.30
N GLN A 260 -10.98 4.24 -10.56
CA GLN A 260 -11.61 5.32 -11.34
C GLN A 260 -11.83 4.89 -12.79
N ILE A 261 -12.93 5.34 -13.39
CA ILE A 261 -13.13 5.26 -14.84
C ILE A 261 -12.37 6.41 -15.49
N VAL A 262 -11.48 6.09 -16.43
CA VAL A 262 -10.64 7.07 -17.13
C VAL A 262 -11.39 7.65 -18.34
N LYS A 263 -11.95 6.75 -19.14
CA LYS A 263 -12.64 7.06 -20.39
C LYS A 263 -13.55 5.93 -20.82
N VAL A 264 -14.54 6.27 -21.63
CA VAL A 264 -15.28 5.31 -22.44
C VAL A 264 -14.46 4.95 -23.68
N ASN A 265 -14.51 3.68 -24.09
CA ASN A 265 -14.00 3.23 -25.37
C ASN A 265 -15.08 3.41 -26.45
N PHE A 266 -15.16 4.62 -27.01
CA PHE A 266 -16.17 4.94 -28.03
C PHE A 266 -16.03 4.10 -29.30
N ASP A 267 -14.83 3.59 -29.61
CA ASP A 267 -14.60 2.72 -30.78
C ASP A 267 -15.33 1.36 -30.65
N MET A 268 -15.63 0.93 -29.41
CA MET A 268 -16.39 -0.30 -29.12
C MET A 268 -17.87 -0.03 -28.84
N ARG A 269 -18.31 1.23 -28.87
CA ARG A 269 -19.70 1.57 -28.54
C ARG A 269 -20.63 1.07 -29.66
N ASN A 270 -21.51 0.14 -29.29
CA ASN A 270 -22.59 -0.29 -30.16
C ASN A 270 -23.87 0.46 -29.79
N SER A 271 -24.28 1.41 -30.65
CA SER A 271 -25.46 2.25 -30.45
C SER A 271 -26.77 1.48 -30.25
N ASP A 272 -26.88 0.26 -30.77
CA ASP A 272 -28.08 -0.58 -30.63
C ASP A 272 -28.15 -1.28 -29.27
N LYS A 273 -27.04 -1.32 -28.51
CA LYS A 273 -26.93 -2.05 -27.24
C LYS A 273 -26.77 -1.16 -26.02
N VAL A 274 -26.26 0.05 -26.19
CA VAL A 274 -26.03 0.97 -25.07
C VAL A 274 -27.32 1.64 -24.62
N ILE A 275 -27.43 1.90 -23.33
CA ILE A 275 -28.62 2.50 -22.72
C ILE A 275 -28.22 3.79 -22.01
N ASP A 276 -28.96 4.86 -22.27
CA ASP A 276 -28.76 6.14 -21.60
C ASP A 276 -28.94 6.04 -20.09
N VAL A 277 -28.09 6.76 -19.35
CA VAL A 277 -28.14 6.78 -17.89
C VAL A 277 -29.37 7.57 -17.43
N ASN A 278 -30.26 6.89 -16.73
CA ASN A 278 -31.45 7.51 -16.17
C ASN A 278 -31.11 8.21 -14.84
N VAL A 279 -30.85 9.52 -14.91
CA VAL A 279 -30.58 10.34 -13.74
C VAL A 279 -31.87 10.51 -12.93
N PRO A 280 -31.88 10.17 -11.63
CA PRO A 280 -33.09 10.27 -10.83
C PRO A 280 -33.54 11.73 -10.68
N LEU A 281 -34.84 11.98 -10.83
CA LEU A 281 -35.48 13.27 -10.53
C LEU A 281 -35.89 13.39 -9.05
N LYS A 282 -35.95 12.25 -8.36
CA LYS A 282 -36.32 12.12 -6.95
C LYS A 282 -35.22 11.36 -6.22
N CYS A 283 -35.00 11.71 -4.95
CA CYS A 283 -34.01 11.07 -4.11
C CYS A 283 -34.30 9.56 -4.01
N PRO A 284 -33.37 8.66 -4.36
CA PRO A 284 -33.59 7.22 -4.30
C PRO A 284 -33.77 6.69 -2.88
N SER A 285 -33.50 7.49 -1.85
CA SER A 285 -33.70 7.10 -0.45
C SER A 285 -35.01 7.61 0.17
N CYS A 286 -35.54 8.75 -0.25
CA CYS A 286 -36.70 9.39 0.41
C CYS A 286 -37.72 10.01 -0.56
N GLU A 287 -37.56 9.79 -1.86
CA GLU A 287 -38.47 10.21 -2.95
C GLU A 287 -38.71 11.72 -3.08
N THR A 288 -38.02 12.55 -2.29
CA THR A 288 -38.09 14.01 -2.38
C THR A 288 -37.48 14.47 -3.71
N LYS A 289 -38.09 15.47 -4.35
CA LYS A 289 -37.58 16.04 -5.61
C LYS A 289 -36.15 16.55 -5.42
N LEU A 290 -35.24 16.13 -6.30
CA LEU A 290 -33.85 16.60 -6.30
C LEU A 290 -33.77 18.02 -6.88
N ILE A 291 -32.81 18.80 -6.39
CA ILE A 291 -32.52 20.18 -6.79
C ILE A 291 -31.17 20.20 -7.50
#